data_AF-A0A4U0WHY3-F1
#
_entry.id   AF-A0A4U0WHY3-F1
#
_cell.length_a   1.000
_cell.length_b   1.000
_cell.length_c   1.000
_cell.angle_alpha   90.00
_cell.angle_beta   90.00
_cell.angle_gamma   90.00
#
_symmetry.space_group_name_H-M   'P 1'
#
loop_
_entity.id
_entity.type
_entity.pdbx_description
1 polymer ?
#
loop_
_entity_poly.entity_id
_entity_poly.type
_entity_poly.pdbx_seq_one_letter_code
_entity_poly.pdbx_strand_id
1 'polypeptide(L)'
;MADSLVSLPTTLAPLPPILHRGLMAVAVCGFLSFLTSVALFARLAFRLVTWKRKSQARVNQFILLLFNLVFADVQQSIAFLLNTDWLRRNAIDVASPTCWAQGWFVSTGDLASGVFTLAIAVHSFLDIVHDFRLGHRAFLACVALLWAFVYACALIGLALHPADFY
;
A
#
# COMPACT_ATOMS: atom_id res chain seq x y z
N MET A 1 -43.04 11.44 8.95
CA MET A 1 -43.60 11.71 7.61
C MET A 1 -42.73 12.81 7.01
N ALA A 2 -41.67 12.56 6.24
CA ALA A 2 -41.35 11.42 5.39
C ALA A 2 -39.88 10.98 5.60
N ASP A 3 -39.69 9.68 5.83
CA ASP A 3 -38.42 9.00 5.66
C ASP A 3 -38.02 9.10 4.19
N SER A 4 -37.19 10.08 3.87
CA SER A 4 -36.47 10.12 2.60
C SER A 4 -35.23 9.25 2.78
N LEU A 5 -35.45 7.94 2.83
CA LEU A 5 -34.41 6.95 2.64
C LEU A 5 -33.80 7.23 1.27
N VAL A 6 -32.69 7.95 1.23
CA VAL A 6 -31.82 7.96 0.07
C VAL A 6 -31.23 6.56 -0.01
N SER A 7 -31.98 5.63 -0.59
CA SER A 7 -31.48 4.35 -1.05
C SER A 7 -30.59 4.64 -2.25
N LEU A 8 -29.37 5.13 -1.99
CA LEU A 8 -28.29 5.10 -2.97
C LEU A 8 -28.12 3.63 -3.37
N PRO A 9 -28.13 3.31 -4.67
CA PRO A 9 -27.88 1.94 -5.09
C PRO A 9 -26.49 1.54 -4.57
N THR A 10 -26.44 0.50 -3.73
CA THR A 10 -25.23 -0.09 -3.14
C THR A 10 -24.27 -0.67 -4.19
N THR A 11 -24.68 -0.63 -5.46
CA THR A 11 -24.00 -1.18 -6.61
C THR A 11 -24.10 -0.22 -7.79
N LEU A 12 -22.97 0.07 -8.43
CA LEU A 12 -22.92 0.81 -9.68
C LEU A 12 -22.88 -0.18 -10.85
N ALA A 13 -24.03 -0.40 -11.50
CA ALA A 13 -24.16 -1.30 -12.64
C ALA A 13 -25.15 -0.75 -13.68
N PRO A 14 -24.86 -0.83 -14.99
CA PRO A 14 -23.57 -1.22 -15.58
C PRO A 14 -22.49 -0.14 -15.41
N LEU A 15 -21.21 -0.48 -15.57
CA LEU A 15 -20.14 0.53 -15.55
C LEU A 15 -20.30 1.52 -16.71
N PRO A 16 -20.27 2.84 -16.44
CA PRO A 16 -20.17 3.84 -17.49
C PRO A 16 -18.94 3.59 -18.38
N PRO A 17 -19.03 3.77 -19.71
CA PRO A 17 -17.94 3.44 -20.63
C PRO A 17 -16.60 4.12 -20.31
N ILE A 18 -16.64 5.34 -19.78
CA ILE A 18 -15.44 6.08 -19.34
C ILE A 18 -14.76 5.39 -18.15
N LEU A 19 -15.54 4.93 -17.17
CA LEU A 19 -15.05 4.25 -15.99
C LEU A 19 -14.50 2.88 -16.34
N HIS A 20 -15.20 2.13 -17.20
CA HIS A 20 -14.72 0.83 -17.68
C HIS A 20 -13.36 0.94 -18.37
N ARG A 21 -13.17 1.91 -19.27
CA ARG A 21 -11.87 2.12 -19.95
C ARG A 21 -10.77 2.57 -18.98
N GLY A 22 -11.11 3.45 -18.03
CA GLY A 22 -10.18 3.89 -16.99
C GLY A 22 -9.71 2.74 -16.11
N LEU A 23 -10.64 1.90 -15.63
CA LEU A 23 -10.29 0.73 -14.82
C LEU A 23 -9.47 -0.30 -15.61
N MET A 24 -9.73 -0.47 -16.91
CA MET A 24 -8.88 -1.33 -17.75
C MET A 24 -7.43 -0.83 -17.77
N ALA A 25 -7.21 0.48 -17.96
CA ALA A 25 -5.87 1.05 -17.94
C ALA A 25 -5.19 0.86 -16.57
N VAL A 26 -5.91 1.16 -15.48
CA VAL A 26 -5.39 0.98 -14.11
C VAL A 26 -5.06 -0.48 -13.81
N ALA A 27 -5.91 -1.44 -14.22
CA ALA A 27 -5.68 -2.85 -13.99
C ALA A 27 -4.44 -3.38 -14.74
N VAL A 28 -4.24 -2.96 -16.00
CA VAL A 28 -3.05 -3.34 -16.78
C VAL A 28 -1.77 -2.77 -16.17
N CYS A 29 -1.76 -1.47 -15.84
CA CYS A 29 -0.63 -0.84 -15.16
C CYS A 29 -0.36 -1.47 -13.79
N GLY A 30 -1.43 -1.76 -13.03
CA GLY A 30 -1.36 -2.44 -11.74
C GLY A 30 -0.75 -3.84 -11.84
N PHE A 31 -1.08 -4.61 -12.88
CA PHE A 31 -0.50 -5.93 -13.11
C PHE A 31 1.00 -5.88 -13.42
N LEU A 32 1.42 -4.96 -14.29
CA LEU A 32 2.85 -4.75 -14.57
C LEU A 32 3.60 -4.33 -13.31
N SER A 33 3.05 -3.36 -12.56
CA SER A 33 3.62 -2.90 -11.29
C SER A 33 3.73 -4.02 -10.28
N PHE A 34 2.70 -4.86 -10.14
CA PHE A 34 2.70 -5.99 -9.22
C PHE A 34 3.82 -6.98 -9.55
N LEU A 35 3.95 -7.39 -10.82
CA LEU A 35 5.02 -8.31 -11.22
C LEU A 35 6.40 -7.73 -10.96
N THR A 36 6.64 -6.46 -11.30
CA THR A 36 7.94 -5.82 -11.08
C THR A 36 8.25 -5.65 -9.59
N SER A 37 7.27 -5.21 -8.80
CA SER A 37 7.46 -4.96 -7.36
C SER A 37 7.63 -6.27 -6.59
N VAL A 38 6.88 -7.33 -6.93
CA VAL A 38 7.06 -8.66 -6.33
C VAL A 38 8.41 -9.26 -6.69
N ALA A 39 8.85 -9.15 -7.95
CA ALA A 39 10.18 -9.61 -8.36
C ALA A 39 11.30 -8.86 -7.61
N LEU A 40 11.18 -7.54 -7.48
CA LEU A 40 12.12 -6.72 -6.72
C LEU A 40 12.10 -7.08 -5.23
N PHE A 41 10.92 -7.24 -4.64
CA PHE A 41 10.74 -7.64 -3.25
C PHE A 41 11.41 -8.99 -2.96
N ALA A 42 11.14 -10.00 -3.80
CA ALA A 42 11.73 -11.33 -3.68
C ALA A 42 13.27 -11.28 -3.81
N ARG A 43 13.80 -10.50 -4.76
CA ARG A 43 15.24 -10.33 -4.94
C ARG A 43 15.89 -9.65 -3.74
N LEU A 44 15.27 -8.60 -3.20
CA LEU A 44 15.75 -7.91 -2.00
C LEU A 44 15.68 -8.81 -0.77
N ALA A 45 14.58 -9.54 -0.58
CA ALA A 45 14.43 -10.53 0.49
C ALA A 45 15.53 -11.61 0.42
N PHE A 46 15.75 -12.18 -0.76
CA PHE A 46 16.82 -13.15 -0.98
C PHE A 46 18.19 -12.58 -0.64
N ARG A 47 18.50 -11.37 -1.12
CA ARG A 47 19.77 -10.69 -0.81
C ARG A 47 19.94 -10.44 0.69
N LEU A 48 18.90 -9.96 1.37
CA LEU A 48 18.92 -9.70 2.82
C LEU A 48 19.15 -10.99 3.63
N VAL A 49 18.45 -12.06 3.28
CA VAL A 49 18.58 -13.36 3.97
C VAL A 49 19.95 -13.97 3.72
N THR A 50 20.42 -14.00 2.47
CA THR A 50 21.72 -14.58 2.13
C THR A 50 22.88 -13.82 2.77
N TRP A 51 22.83 -12.49 2.83
CA TRP A 51 23.86 -11.67 3.49
C TRP A 51 23.89 -11.89 5.00
N LYS A 52 22.72 -11.91 5.64
CA LYS A 52 22.62 -12.18 7.08
C LYS A 52 23.18 -13.57 7.44
N ARG A 53 22.93 -14.57 6.58
CA ARG A 53 23.43 -15.94 6.76
C ARG A 53 24.94 -16.08 6.50
N LYS A 54 25.48 -15.42 5.47
CA LYS A 54 26.88 -15.65 5.03
C LYS A 54 27.93 -14.86 5.81
N SER A 55 27.64 -13.65 6.27
CA SER A 55 28.71 -12.77 6.78
C SER A 55 28.47 -12.17 8.16
N GLN A 56 27.32 -12.41 8.81
CA GLN A 56 26.89 -11.64 9.99
C GLN A 56 27.03 -10.11 9.79
N ALA A 57 27.13 -9.65 8.53
CA ALA A 57 27.45 -8.27 8.23
C ALA A 57 26.23 -7.41 8.55
N ARG A 58 26.51 -6.22 9.10
CA ARG A 58 25.48 -5.21 9.37
C ARG A 58 24.80 -4.85 8.04
N VAL A 59 23.51 -5.16 7.95
CA VAL A 59 22.66 -4.79 6.81
C VAL A 59 22.57 -3.26 6.73
N ASN A 60 22.71 -2.69 5.53
CA ASN A 60 22.61 -1.26 5.35
C ASN A 60 21.18 -0.76 5.64
N GLN A 61 21.03 0.28 6.47
CA GLN A 61 19.76 0.88 6.86
C GLN A 61 18.93 1.32 5.66
N PHE A 62 19.60 1.89 4.65
CA PHE A 62 18.98 2.26 3.39
C PHE A 62 18.28 1.08 2.68
N ILE A 63 18.90 -0.10 2.66
CA ILE A 63 18.31 -1.29 2.02
C ILE A 63 17.07 -1.76 2.80
N LEU A 64 17.07 -1.63 4.13
CA LEU A 64 15.89 -1.95 4.94
C LEU A 64 14.75 -0.96 4.70
N LEU A 65 15.02 0.32 4.54
CA LEU A 65 13.99 1.30 4.18
C LEU A 65 13.44 1.03 2.77
N LEU A 66 14.32 0.76 1.80
CA LEU A 66 13.91 0.37 0.44
C LEU A 66 13.04 -0.90 0.45
N PHE A 67 13.37 -1.87 1.30
CA PHE A 67 12.56 -3.08 1.44
C PHE A 67 11.14 -2.79 1.93
N ASN A 68 10.98 -1.88 2.89
CA ASN A 68 9.66 -1.47 3.38
C ASN A 68 8.89 -0.66 2.33
N LEU A 69 9.56 0.21 1.58
CA LEU A 69 8.97 0.93 0.45
C LEU A 69 8.43 -0.04 -0.61
N VAL A 70 9.24 -1.00 -1.05
CA VAL A 70 8.81 -1.99 -2.05
C VAL A 70 7.67 -2.88 -1.51
N PHE A 71 7.64 -3.17 -0.21
CA PHE A 71 6.51 -3.85 0.40
C PHE A 71 5.21 -3.03 0.33
N ALA A 72 5.29 -1.71 0.55
CA ALA A 72 4.16 -0.80 0.35
C ALA A 72 3.67 -0.81 -1.11
N ASP A 73 4.59 -0.76 -2.09
CA ASP A 73 4.24 -0.78 -3.51
C ASP A 73 3.60 -2.12 -3.94
N VAL A 74 3.97 -3.25 -3.30
CA VAL A 74 3.27 -4.52 -3.48
C VAL A 74 1.84 -4.43 -2.96
N GLN A 75 1.60 -3.84 -1.79
CA GLN A 75 0.25 -3.65 -1.26
C GLN A 75 -0.60 -2.75 -2.17
N GLN A 76 -0.06 -1.62 -2.60
CA GLN A 76 -0.73 -0.68 -3.50
C GLN A 76 -1.10 -1.32 -4.84
N SER A 77 -0.19 -2.09 -5.45
CA SER A 77 -0.45 -2.76 -6.72
C SER A 77 -1.50 -3.88 -6.61
N ILE A 78 -1.63 -4.56 -5.45
CA ILE A 78 -2.74 -5.47 -5.17
C ILE A 78 -4.09 -4.74 -5.23
N ALA A 79 -4.19 -3.54 -4.63
CA ALA A 79 -5.39 -2.72 -4.72
C ALA A 79 -5.78 -2.41 -6.18
N PHE A 80 -4.79 -2.09 -7.03
CA PHE A 80 -5.06 -1.84 -8.44
C PHE A 80 -5.48 -3.10 -9.22
N LEU A 81 -4.92 -4.27 -8.88
CA LEU A 81 -5.31 -5.55 -9.47
C LEU A 81 -6.77 -5.93 -9.19
N LEU A 82 -7.30 -5.56 -8.02
CA LEU A 82 -8.69 -5.84 -7.64
C LEU A 82 -9.71 -5.15 -8.56
N ASN A 83 -9.31 -4.11 -9.32
CA ASN A 83 -10.15 -3.53 -10.37
C ASN A 83 -10.55 -4.52 -11.47
N THR A 84 -9.83 -5.63 -11.60
CA THR A 84 -10.21 -6.72 -12.51
C THR A 84 -11.57 -7.32 -12.15
N ASP A 85 -11.95 -7.36 -10.86
CA ASP A 85 -13.26 -7.86 -10.43
C ASP A 85 -14.40 -6.96 -10.93
N TRP A 86 -14.22 -5.64 -10.84
CA TRP A 86 -15.20 -4.66 -11.35
C TRP A 86 -15.37 -4.73 -12.87
N LEU A 87 -14.27 -4.93 -13.60
CA LEU A 87 -14.28 -5.11 -15.04
C LEU A 87 -14.99 -6.41 -15.45
N ARG A 88 -14.72 -7.52 -14.74
CA ARG A 88 -15.35 -8.81 -15.02
C ARG A 88 -16.86 -8.80 -14.76
N ARG A 89 -17.29 -8.14 -13.68
CA ARG A 89 -18.71 -8.07 -13.31
C ARG A 89 -19.46 -6.96 -14.04
N ASN A 90 -18.74 -6.06 -14.71
CA ASN A 90 -19.28 -4.81 -15.24
C ASN A 90 -20.13 -4.05 -14.18
N ALA A 91 -19.74 -4.17 -12.91
CA ALA A 91 -20.37 -3.53 -11.77
C ALA A 91 -19.34 -3.21 -10.67
N ILE A 92 -19.53 -2.13 -9.90
CA ILE A 92 -18.83 -1.90 -8.63
C ILE A 92 -19.81 -2.15 -7.50
N ASP A 93 -19.50 -3.09 -6.61
CA ASP A 93 -20.35 -3.47 -5.48
C ASP A 93 -19.68 -3.07 -4.17
N VAL A 94 -20.27 -2.10 -3.48
CA VAL A 94 -19.72 -1.50 -2.27
C VAL A 94 -19.80 -2.47 -1.08
N ALA A 95 -20.79 -3.37 -1.08
CA ALA A 95 -20.97 -4.36 -0.02
C ALA A 95 -20.05 -5.58 -0.17
N SER A 96 -19.31 -5.66 -1.29
CA SER A 96 -18.47 -6.82 -1.56
C SER A 96 -17.17 -6.80 -0.74
N PRO A 97 -16.64 -7.98 -0.37
CA PRO A 97 -15.34 -8.08 0.29
C PRO A 97 -14.20 -7.54 -0.59
N THR A 98 -14.37 -7.53 -1.92
CA THR A 98 -13.43 -6.92 -2.86
C THR A 98 -13.29 -5.42 -2.62
N CYS A 99 -14.41 -4.70 -2.39
CA CYS A 99 -14.41 -3.26 -2.12
C CYS A 99 -13.64 -2.94 -0.84
N TRP A 100 -13.94 -3.68 0.23
CA TRP A 100 -13.24 -3.53 1.50
C TRP A 100 -11.74 -3.81 1.36
N ALA A 101 -11.36 -4.92 0.72
CA ALA A 101 -9.96 -5.28 0.52
C ALA A 101 -9.22 -4.23 -0.32
N GLN A 102 -9.83 -3.74 -1.40
CA GLN A 102 -9.25 -2.69 -2.23
C GLN A 102 -9.05 -1.39 -1.45
N GLY A 103 -10.04 -0.97 -0.65
CA GLY A 103 -9.93 0.19 0.23
C GLY A 103 -8.78 0.07 1.24
N TRP A 104 -8.66 -1.10 1.88
CA TRP A 104 -7.57 -1.39 2.81
C TRP A 104 -6.19 -1.29 2.14
N PHE A 105 -6.02 -1.97 1.01
CA PHE A 105 -4.74 -2.03 0.30
C PHE A 105 -4.34 -0.68 -0.32
N VAL A 106 -5.29 0.09 -0.87
CA VAL A 106 -4.99 1.40 -1.47
C VAL A 106 -4.61 2.40 -0.38
N SER A 107 -5.37 2.46 0.72
CA SER A 107 -5.10 3.40 1.81
C SER A 107 -3.77 3.08 2.51
N THR A 108 -3.50 1.80 2.76
CA THR A 108 -2.26 1.40 3.44
C THR A 108 -1.06 1.54 2.51
N GLY A 109 -1.18 1.10 1.26
CA GLY A 109 -0.10 1.11 0.27
C GLY A 109 0.34 2.52 -0.10
N ASP A 110 -0.59 3.41 -0.48
CA ASP A 110 -0.27 4.79 -0.89
C ASP A 110 0.39 5.56 0.26
N LEU A 111 -0.19 5.48 1.46
CA LEU A 111 0.35 6.17 2.63
C LEU A 111 1.71 5.63 3.04
N ALA A 112 1.88 4.29 3.08
CA ALA A 112 3.18 3.70 3.39
C ALA A 112 4.24 4.08 2.36
N SER A 113 3.92 4.08 1.07
CA SER A 113 4.86 4.47 0.01
C SER A 113 5.35 5.90 0.20
N GLY A 114 4.45 6.85 0.50
CA GLY A 114 4.81 8.22 0.83
C GLY A 114 5.67 8.34 2.10
N VAL A 115 5.26 7.67 3.19
CA VAL A 115 5.95 7.71 4.49
C VAL A 115 7.36 7.11 4.39
N PHE A 116 7.53 5.96 3.73
CA PHE A 116 8.84 5.34 3.56
C PHE A 116 9.72 6.09 2.56
N THR A 117 9.15 6.72 1.53
CA THR A 117 9.90 7.61 0.64
C THR A 117 10.44 8.82 1.41
N LEU A 118 9.62 9.45 2.26
CA LEU A 118 10.07 10.53 3.14
C LEU A 118 11.16 10.05 4.12
N ALA A 119 10.99 8.87 4.72
CA ALA A 119 11.99 8.30 5.62
C ALA A 119 13.33 8.03 4.92
N ILE A 120 13.31 7.56 3.66
CA ILE A 120 14.51 7.40 2.83
C ILE A 120 15.16 8.76 2.60
N ALA A 121 14.39 9.78 2.20
CA ALA A 121 14.91 11.12 1.96
C ALA A 121 15.58 11.73 3.22
N VAL A 122 14.91 11.64 4.37
CA VAL A 122 15.46 12.13 5.66
C VAL A 122 16.70 11.34 6.06
N HIS A 123 16.68 10.00 5.94
CA HIS A 123 17.83 9.18 6.27
C HIS A 123 19.03 9.49 5.38
N SER A 124 18.83 9.59 4.06
CA SER A 124 19.88 9.94 3.10
C SER A 124 20.42 11.35 3.33
N PHE A 125 19.56 12.33 3.66
CA PHE A 125 20.01 13.68 3.98
C PHE A 125 20.87 13.71 5.24
N LEU A 126 20.45 13.05 6.32
CA LEU A 126 21.22 12.98 7.56
C LEU A 126 22.55 12.23 7.38
N ASP A 127 22.57 11.14 6.61
CA ASP A 127 23.76 10.34 6.33
C ASP A 127 24.77 11.12 5.46
N ILE A 128 24.31 11.80 4.40
CA ILE A 128 25.20 12.50 3.46
C ILE A 128 25.65 13.87 4.00
N VAL A 129 24.73 14.66 4.56
CA VAL A 129 25.00 16.07 4.93
C VAL A 129 25.50 16.18 6.36
N HIS A 130 24.95 15.37 7.28
CA HIS A 130 25.26 15.46 8.71
C HIS A 130 26.16 14.32 9.21
N ASP A 131 26.56 13.38 8.34
CA ASP A 131 27.29 12.14 8.69
C ASP A 131 26.65 11.40 9.88
N PHE A 132 25.31 11.51 9.99
CA PHE A 132 24.56 11.03 11.14
C PHE A 132 23.80 9.77 10.80
N ARG A 133 24.09 8.70 11.56
CA ARG A 133 23.44 7.40 11.43
C ARG A 133 22.80 6.98 12.74
N LEU A 134 21.52 6.59 12.67
CA LEU A 134 20.82 6.10 13.84
C LEU A 134 21.41 4.76 14.31
N GLY A 135 21.43 4.54 15.62
CA GLY A 135 21.73 3.21 16.17
C GLY A 135 20.69 2.17 15.72
N HIS A 136 21.10 0.90 15.60
CA HIS A 136 20.24 -0.16 15.03
C HIS A 136 18.88 -0.29 15.75
N ARG A 137 18.85 -0.22 17.08
CA ARG A 137 17.61 -0.32 17.87
C ARG A 137 16.67 0.87 17.63
N ALA A 138 17.21 2.09 17.61
CA ALA A 138 16.45 3.30 17.34
C ALA A 138 15.90 3.31 15.90
N PHE A 139 16.70 2.84 14.94
CA PHE A 139 16.26 2.68 13.56
C PHE A 139 15.10 1.68 13.43
N LEU A 140 15.20 0.51 14.06
CA LEU A 140 14.10 -0.47 14.05
C LEU A 140 12.84 0.04 14.75
N ALA A 141 13.00 0.76 15.87
CA ALA A 141 11.88 1.42 16.54
C ALA A 141 11.22 2.47 15.65
N CYS A 142 11.99 3.27 14.92
CA CYS A 142 11.48 4.23 13.95
C CYS A 142 10.67 3.52 12.85
N VAL A 143 11.20 2.48 12.22
CA VAL A 143 10.47 1.70 11.20
C VAL A 143 9.14 1.13 11.76
N ALA A 144 9.16 0.61 12.98
CA ALA A 144 7.95 0.10 13.62
C ALA A 144 6.91 1.21 13.87
N LEU A 145 7.35 2.39 14.30
CA LEU A 145 6.48 3.56 14.50
C LEU A 145 5.90 4.08 13.19
N LEU A 146 6.68 4.09 12.09
CA LEU A 146 6.17 4.48 10.77
C LEU A 146 5.06 3.54 10.30
N TRP A 147 5.22 2.22 10.46
CA TRP A 147 4.13 1.27 10.16
C TRP A 147 2.93 1.43 11.08
N ALA A 148 3.16 1.63 12.38
CA ALA A 148 2.07 1.89 13.34
C ALA A 148 1.26 3.13 12.94
N PHE A 149 1.94 4.20 12.51
CA PHE A 149 1.31 5.41 11.98
C PHE A 149 0.46 5.11 10.73
N VAL A 150 1.01 4.39 9.76
CA VAL A 150 0.27 3.99 8.53
C VAL A 150 -1.01 3.24 8.88
N TYR A 151 -0.91 2.19 9.69
CA TYR A 151 -2.08 1.37 10.04
C TYR A 151 -3.08 2.14 10.91
N ALA A 152 -2.62 3.01 11.80
CA ALA A 152 -3.50 3.88 12.58
C ALA A 152 -4.32 4.79 11.66
N CYS A 153 -3.70 5.43 10.67
CA CYS A 153 -4.41 6.26 9.69
C CYS A 153 -5.41 5.45 8.84
N ALA A 154 -5.05 4.25 8.38
CA ALA A 154 -5.97 3.38 7.65
C ALA A 154 -7.18 2.97 8.50
N LEU A 155 -6.97 2.69 9.79
CA LEU A 155 -8.04 2.34 10.72
C LEU A 155 -8.91 3.53 11.12
N ILE A 156 -8.37 4.74 11.20
CA ILE A 156 -9.15 5.96 11.49
C ILE A 156 -10.25 6.16 10.45
N GLY A 157 -9.96 5.93 9.17
CA GLY A 157 -10.97 6.00 8.11
C GLY A 157 -12.17 5.07 8.37
N LEU A 158 -11.91 3.85 8.83
CA LEU A 158 -12.95 2.88 9.19
C LEU A 158 -13.65 3.25 10.51
N ALA A 159 -12.91 3.75 11.50
CA ALA A 159 -13.43 4.06 12.83
C ALA A 159 -14.32 5.31 12.87
N LEU A 160 -14.09 6.28 11.97
CA LEU A 160 -14.89 7.51 11.89
C LEU A 160 -16.24 7.30 11.22
N HIS A 161 -16.34 6.33 10.31
CA HIS A 161 -17.55 6.05 9.54
C HIS A 161 -18.03 4.60 9.68
N PRO A 162 -18.25 4.10 10.91
CA PRO A 162 -18.56 2.69 11.13
C PRO A 162 -19.91 2.27 10.52
N ALA A 163 -20.82 3.23 10.32
CA ALA A 163 -22.16 3.00 9.77
C ALA A 163 -22.29 3.24 8.25
N ASP A 164 -21.24 3.76 7.58
CA ASP A 164 -21.26 4.04 6.14
C ASP A 164 -20.48 2.97 5.32
N PHE A 165 -19.81 2.03 6.00
CA PHE A 165 -18.95 1.01 5.38
C PHE A 165 -19.54 -0.42 5.37
N TYR A 166 -20.78 -0.63 5.83
CA TYR A 166 -21.51 -1.92 5.84
C TYR A 166 -23.03 -1.71 5.79
#